data_AF-A0A7Y4L5F1-F1
#
_entry.id   AF-A0A7Y4L5F1-F1
#
_cell.length_a   1.000
_cell.length_b   1.000
_cell.length_c   1.000
_cell.angle_alpha   90.00
_cell.angle_beta   90.00
_cell.angle_gamma   90.00
#
_symmetry.space_group_name_H-M   'P 1'
#
loop_
_entity.id
_entity.type
_entity.pdbx_description
1 polymer ?
#
loop_
_entity_poly.entity_id
_entity_poly.type
_entity_poly.pdbx_seq_one_letter_code
_entity_poly.pdbx_strand_id
1 'polypeptide(L)'
;MLGKLGISTRIAAGLLAVAVVGSLQTVTAEAGINPATNAARAKASYDAINKYFSAGPGLLLEEYPNTHSNPYSYIWPYSQAAVAAENLAGIPGAGHKASAEADRRIDGYAPYWNAATTPKGYDSYVRPPLGQGGDKFYDDNEWIGLHLVQHHKRTGDRAALARAREIFTLVIHGWDTDPTHPCAGGVYWTQAPWSQDRNTISNGPGAELGAHLYLLTRDRTYLTWAKRMYQWAQDCMLAPNGLYWDHIDLAGTIEKTQWTYNQGVMLGAGVLLYKATGDHRYLRDAKSVANASLAFYNTRELLAKNGAAFNSIWFKNLLILDSVSPDPRYRKAMQSYADDTWTTLRDPATNLYKFREGPVELLQQSGIAQIHALLAWPRSKYGLLA
;
A
#
# COMPACT_ATOMS: atom_id res chain seq x y z
N MET A 1 62.59 -55.95 15.16
CA MET A 1 61.72 -56.59 16.17
C MET A 1 61.03 -55.49 16.97
N LEU A 2 59.70 -55.63 17.13
CA LEU A 2 58.84 -55.16 18.22
C LEU A 2 59.00 -53.73 18.79
N GLY A 3 57.95 -52.91 18.60
CA GLY A 3 56.89 -52.77 19.62
C GLY A 3 57.12 -51.86 20.85
N LYS A 4 56.40 -50.72 20.82
CA LYS A 4 55.68 -49.99 21.90
C LYS A 4 56.41 -49.42 23.14
N LEU A 5 56.09 -48.14 23.41
CA LEU A 5 55.75 -47.44 24.67
C LEU A 5 56.21 -45.96 24.49
N GLY A 6 55.37 -44.92 24.46
CA GLY A 6 54.32 -44.54 25.40
C GLY A 6 54.80 -43.29 26.15
N ILE A 7 54.54 -42.08 25.65
CA ILE A 7 54.83 -40.82 26.38
C ILE A 7 53.64 -39.87 26.26
N SER A 8 53.14 -39.49 27.43
CA SER A 8 52.15 -38.47 27.72
C SER A 8 52.67 -37.08 27.37
N THR A 9 51.85 -36.28 26.68
CA THR A 9 52.09 -34.83 26.59
C THR A 9 50.78 -34.08 26.81
N ARG A 10 50.79 -33.25 27.84
CA ARG A 10 49.69 -32.38 28.29
C ARG A 10 49.30 -31.40 27.18
N ILE A 11 48.02 -31.34 26.84
CA ILE A 11 47.45 -30.29 26.00
C ILE A 11 47.17 -29.09 26.89
N ALA A 12 47.94 -28.02 26.71
CA ALA A 12 47.59 -26.70 27.21
C ALA A 12 46.62 -26.05 26.21
N ALA A 13 45.34 -26.06 26.54
CA ALA A 13 44.31 -25.33 25.80
C ALA A 13 44.41 -23.84 26.13
N GLY A 14 44.98 -23.04 25.22
CA GLY A 14 44.82 -21.59 25.23
C GLY A 14 43.43 -21.23 24.72
N LEU A 15 42.55 -20.78 25.61
CA LEU A 15 41.27 -20.17 25.24
C LEU A 15 41.53 -18.82 24.57
N LEU A 16 41.36 -18.76 23.25
CA LEU A 16 41.17 -17.50 22.54
C LEU A 16 39.70 -17.09 22.71
N ALA A 17 39.42 -16.21 23.66
CA ALA A 17 38.12 -15.59 23.80
C ALA A 17 37.92 -14.57 22.68
N VAL A 18 37.27 -14.97 21.59
CA VAL A 18 36.73 -14.04 20.60
C VAL A 18 35.47 -13.41 21.21
N ALA A 19 35.61 -12.17 21.70
CA ALA A 19 34.48 -11.37 22.11
C ALA A 19 33.65 -11.00 20.87
N VAL A 20 32.57 -11.74 20.62
CA VAL A 20 31.52 -11.31 19.71
C VAL A 20 30.79 -10.17 20.39
N VAL A 21 31.15 -8.93 20.03
CA VAL A 21 30.35 -7.75 20.38
C VAL A 21 29.12 -7.79 19.49
N GLY A 22 28.07 -8.48 19.96
CA GLY A 22 26.74 -8.34 19.42
C GLY A 22 26.27 -6.92 19.69
N SER A 23 26.19 -6.09 18.65
CA SER A 23 25.51 -4.81 18.70
C SER A 23 24.01 -5.06 18.89
N LEU A 24 23.59 -5.16 20.16
CA LEU A 24 22.20 -4.95 20.53
C LEU A 24 21.86 -3.51 20.15
N GLN A 25 21.29 -3.31 18.97
CA GLN A 25 20.55 -2.11 18.65
C GLN A 25 19.38 -2.05 19.63
N THR A 26 19.56 -1.34 20.73
CA THR A 26 18.46 -0.92 21.58
C THR A 26 17.51 -0.13 20.71
N VAL A 27 16.32 -0.70 20.45
CA VAL A 27 15.19 0.03 19.86
C VAL A 27 14.86 1.14 20.85
N THR A 28 15.44 2.31 20.65
CA THR A 28 14.98 3.51 21.35
C THR A 28 13.54 3.70 20.91
N ALA A 29 12.60 3.48 21.83
CA ALA A 29 11.21 3.84 21.60
C ALA A 29 11.18 5.31 21.15
N GLU A 30 10.72 5.56 19.93
CA GLU A 30 10.54 6.91 19.42
C GLU A 30 9.50 7.58 20.31
N ALA A 31 9.88 8.67 21.00
CA ALA A 31 9.04 9.28 22.02
C ALA A 31 7.63 9.58 21.47
N GLY A 32 6.60 9.01 22.10
CA GLY A 32 5.19 9.15 21.70
C GLY A 32 4.64 8.05 20.78
N ILE A 33 5.47 7.16 20.23
CA ILE A 33 4.99 6.02 19.41
C ILE A 33 5.13 4.73 20.22
N ASN A 34 3.99 4.14 20.58
CA ASN A 34 3.96 2.85 21.28
C ASN A 34 3.44 1.74 20.32
N PRO A 35 4.31 0.82 19.87
CA PRO A 35 3.90 -0.26 18.96
C PRO A 35 2.83 -1.18 19.55
N ALA A 36 2.84 -1.45 20.86
CA ALA A 36 1.86 -2.31 21.51
C ALA A 36 0.48 -1.65 21.54
N THR A 37 0.42 -0.35 21.85
CA THR A 37 -0.83 0.43 21.78
C THR A 37 -1.39 0.42 20.36
N ASN A 38 -0.54 0.69 19.36
CA ASN A 38 -0.98 0.68 17.96
C ASN A 38 -1.41 -0.70 17.49
N ALA A 39 -0.76 -1.79 17.93
CA ALA A 39 -1.19 -3.15 17.62
C ALA A 39 -2.59 -3.44 18.21
N ALA A 40 -2.84 -3.03 19.45
CA ALA A 40 -4.15 -3.19 20.09
C ALA A 40 -5.24 -2.38 19.35
N ARG A 41 -4.94 -1.14 18.95
CA ARG A 41 -5.86 -0.30 18.17
C ARG A 41 -6.13 -0.86 16.77
N ALA A 42 -5.09 -1.34 16.08
CA ALA A 42 -5.21 -1.99 14.78
C ALA A 42 -6.16 -3.20 14.87
N LYS A 43 -5.95 -4.05 15.89
CA LYS A 43 -6.81 -5.20 16.13
C LYS A 43 -8.25 -4.78 16.43
N ALA A 44 -8.46 -3.80 17.31
CA ALA A 44 -9.80 -3.33 17.66
C ALA A 44 -10.56 -2.76 16.44
N SER A 45 -9.89 -1.94 15.62
CA SER A 45 -10.47 -1.39 14.39
C SER A 45 -10.79 -2.50 13.37
N TYR A 46 -9.91 -3.48 13.20
CA TYR A 46 -10.13 -4.56 12.24
C TYR A 46 -11.19 -5.56 12.70
N ASP A 47 -11.26 -5.87 14.00
CA ASP A 47 -12.33 -6.66 14.58
C ASP A 47 -13.70 -5.98 14.38
N ALA A 48 -13.76 -4.65 14.44
CA ALA A 48 -14.97 -3.90 14.13
C ALA A 48 -15.38 -4.05 12.65
N ILE A 49 -14.43 -4.00 11.71
CA ILE A 49 -14.70 -4.30 10.30
C ILE A 49 -15.30 -5.70 10.17
N ASN A 50 -14.68 -6.72 10.77
CA ASN A 50 -15.18 -8.10 10.74
C ASN A 50 -16.59 -8.25 11.33
N LYS A 51 -16.89 -7.52 12.40
CA LYS A 51 -18.18 -7.62 13.11
C LYS A 51 -19.30 -6.92 12.36
N TYR A 52 -19.08 -5.68 11.91
CA TYR A 52 -20.15 -4.81 11.43
C TYR A 52 -20.29 -4.82 9.90
N PHE A 53 -19.24 -5.16 9.16
CA PHE A 53 -19.26 -5.14 7.70
C PHE A 53 -19.35 -6.53 7.08
N SER A 54 -19.39 -7.63 7.84
CA SER A 54 -19.48 -8.97 7.22
C SER A 54 -20.79 -9.13 6.44
N ALA A 55 -20.66 -9.49 5.16
CA ALA A 55 -21.79 -9.63 4.22
C ALA A 55 -21.98 -11.07 3.69
N GLY A 56 -21.38 -12.08 4.34
CA GLY A 56 -21.37 -13.46 3.85
C GLY A 56 -19.96 -13.94 3.52
N PRO A 57 -19.76 -14.86 2.55
CA PRO A 57 -18.60 -15.74 2.40
C PRO A 57 -17.28 -14.99 2.09
N GLY A 58 -16.72 -14.31 3.09
CA GLY A 58 -15.52 -13.48 2.96
C GLY A 58 -15.77 -12.06 2.43
N LEU A 59 -16.98 -11.75 1.95
CA LEU A 59 -17.34 -10.43 1.42
C LEU A 59 -17.74 -9.45 2.53
N LEU A 60 -17.70 -8.16 2.18
CA LEU A 60 -17.97 -7.05 3.09
C LEU A 60 -19.06 -6.13 2.53
N LEU A 61 -19.73 -5.39 3.40
CA LEU A 61 -20.64 -4.29 3.07
C LEU A 61 -19.83 -3.06 2.64
N GLU A 62 -20.41 -2.22 1.78
CA GLU A 62 -19.84 -0.92 1.41
C GLU A 62 -19.76 0.02 2.62
N GLU A 63 -20.82 0.03 3.42
CA GLU A 63 -21.01 0.91 4.57
C GLU A 63 -21.84 0.22 5.68
N TYR A 64 -21.82 0.78 6.88
CA TYR A 64 -22.62 0.31 8.01
C TYR A 64 -23.36 1.47 8.71
N PRO A 65 -24.69 1.35 8.97
CA PRO A 65 -25.59 0.34 8.39
C PRO A 65 -25.65 0.49 6.87
N ASN A 66 -25.77 -0.62 6.13
CA ASN A 66 -25.81 -0.58 4.67
C ASN A 66 -27.12 0.05 4.19
N THR A 67 -27.04 1.18 3.48
CA THR A 67 -28.21 1.82 2.86
C THR A 67 -28.28 1.61 1.35
N HIS A 68 -27.28 0.95 0.77
CA HIS A 68 -27.23 0.63 -0.66
C HIS A 68 -28.13 -0.56 -0.99
N SER A 69 -28.62 -0.60 -2.24
CA SER A 69 -29.30 -1.78 -2.80
C SER A 69 -28.35 -2.96 -3.00
N ASN A 70 -27.06 -2.67 -3.20
CA ASN A 70 -26.00 -3.66 -3.34
C ASN A 70 -25.69 -4.32 -1.99
N PRO A 71 -25.69 -5.66 -1.90
CA PRO A 71 -25.40 -6.37 -0.65
C PRO A 71 -23.90 -6.49 -0.33
N TYR A 72 -23.01 -6.11 -1.26
CA TYR A 72 -21.57 -6.20 -1.09
C TYR A 72 -20.92 -4.84 -1.39
N SER A 73 -19.68 -4.66 -0.95
CA SER A 73 -18.87 -3.50 -1.29
C SER A 73 -18.39 -3.58 -2.73
N TYR A 74 -18.12 -2.41 -3.31
CA TYR A 74 -17.26 -2.31 -4.49
C TYR A 74 -15.84 -2.79 -4.14
N ILE A 75 -15.06 -3.09 -5.19
CA ILE A 75 -13.75 -3.69 -5.00
C ILE A 75 -12.75 -2.73 -4.36
N TRP A 76 -12.90 -1.42 -4.56
CA TRP A 76 -12.01 -0.45 -3.97
C TRP A 76 -12.04 -0.49 -2.42
N PRO A 77 -13.18 -0.29 -1.73
CA PRO A 77 -13.26 -0.49 -0.27
C PRO A 77 -12.85 -1.89 0.19
N TYR A 78 -13.28 -2.93 -0.55
CA TYR A 78 -12.89 -4.31 -0.23
C TYR A 78 -11.37 -4.50 -0.24
N SER A 79 -10.70 -3.96 -1.26
CA SER A 79 -9.25 -4.07 -1.43
C SER A 79 -8.50 -3.43 -0.27
N GLN A 80 -8.99 -2.32 0.26
CA GLN A 80 -8.37 -1.64 1.40
C GLN A 80 -8.56 -2.42 2.70
N ALA A 81 -9.69 -3.11 2.87
CA ALA A 81 -9.89 -4.03 3.98
C ALA A 81 -8.98 -5.27 3.89
N ALA A 82 -8.70 -5.74 2.68
CA ALA A 82 -7.75 -6.82 2.44
C ALA A 82 -6.31 -6.38 2.74
N VAL A 83 -5.90 -5.18 2.30
CA VAL A 83 -4.59 -4.59 2.63
C VAL A 83 -4.46 -4.37 4.14
N ALA A 84 -5.52 -3.95 4.84
CA ALA A 84 -5.53 -3.85 6.29
C ALA A 84 -5.24 -5.20 6.95
N ALA A 85 -5.89 -6.29 6.50
CA ALA A 85 -5.63 -7.65 6.97
C ALA A 85 -4.15 -8.04 6.83
N GLU A 86 -3.58 -7.78 5.64
CA GLU A 86 -2.18 -8.06 5.31
C GLU A 86 -1.22 -7.22 6.20
N ASN A 87 -1.58 -5.98 6.51
CA ASN A 87 -0.81 -5.11 7.39
C ASN A 87 -0.85 -5.62 8.85
N LEU A 88 -2.02 -6.10 9.32
CA LEU A 88 -2.13 -6.76 10.62
C LEU A 88 -1.28 -8.03 10.68
N ALA A 89 -1.28 -8.86 9.63
CA ALA A 89 -0.50 -10.08 9.55
C ALA A 89 1.03 -9.83 9.64
N GLY A 90 1.51 -8.66 9.22
CA GLY A 90 2.92 -8.30 9.32
C GLY A 90 3.39 -7.77 10.69
N ILE A 91 2.46 -7.48 11.62
CA ILE A 91 2.80 -7.05 12.99
C ILE A 91 3.60 -8.17 13.67
N PRO A 92 4.77 -7.88 14.28
CA PRO A 92 5.53 -8.89 15.01
C PRO A 92 4.66 -9.59 16.08
N GLY A 93 4.60 -10.92 16.03
CA GLY A 93 3.82 -11.71 16.98
C GLY A 93 2.32 -11.80 16.70
N ALA A 94 1.81 -11.27 15.57
CA ALA A 94 0.38 -11.39 15.21
C ALA A 94 -0.11 -12.84 15.03
N GLY A 95 0.81 -13.75 14.71
CA GLY A 95 0.58 -15.19 14.69
C GLY A 95 -0.28 -15.69 13.52
N HIS A 96 -0.59 -17.00 13.55
CA HIS A 96 -1.25 -17.70 12.45
C HIS A 96 -2.65 -17.15 12.13
N LYS A 97 -3.43 -16.72 13.14
CA LYS A 97 -4.80 -16.21 12.92
C LYS A 97 -4.82 -14.97 12.03
N ALA A 98 -3.86 -14.05 12.20
CA ALA A 98 -3.77 -12.86 11.36
C ALA A 98 -3.34 -13.20 9.93
N SER A 99 -2.45 -14.19 9.75
CA SER A 99 -2.07 -14.68 8.42
C SER A 99 -3.26 -15.33 7.71
N ALA A 100 -3.99 -16.21 8.39
CA ALA A 100 -5.18 -16.85 7.84
C ALA A 100 -6.28 -15.83 7.46
N GLU A 101 -6.41 -14.74 8.22
CA GLU A 101 -7.32 -13.66 7.86
C GLU A 101 -6.88 -12.93 6.60
N ALA A 102 -5.58 -12.62 6.45
CA ALA A 102 -5.06 -12.02 5.22
C ALA A 102 -5.29 -12.92 4.00
N ASP A 103 -5.02 -14.23 4.13
CA ASP A 103 -5.25 -15.23 3.08
C ASP A 103 -6.75 -15.27 2.69
N ARG A 104 -7.63 -15.31 3.69
CA ARG A 104 -9.10 -15.28 3.48
C ARG A 104 -9.54 -14.02 2.71
N ARG A 105 -8.91 -12.87 2.94
CA ARG A 105 -9.26 -11.64 2.21
C ARG A 105 -8.77 -11.64 0.78
N ILE A 106 -7.66 -12.30 0.48
CA ILE A 106 -7.21 -12.52 -0.90
C ILE A 106 -8.20 -13.42 -1.64
N ASP A 107 -8.68 -14.49 -1.01
CA ASP A 107 -9.68 -15.38 -1.62
C ASP A 107 -10.96 -14.63 -2.00
N GLY A 108 -11.39 -13.66 -1.19
CA GLY A 108 -12.58 -12.86 -1.47
C GLY A 108 -12.45 -11.88 -2.65
N TYR A 109 -11.27 -11.76 -3.29
CA TYR A 109 -11.18 -11.11 -4.60
C TYR A 109 -11.76 -11.97 -5.73
N ALA A 110 -11.85 -13.29 -5.57
CA ALA A 110 -12.23 -14.20 -6.64
C ALA A 110 -13.57 -13.84 -7.33
N PRO A 111 -14.64 -13.44 -6.61
CA PRO A 111 -15.90 -13.07 -7.25
C PRO A 111 -15.85 -11.81 -8.12
N TYR A 112 -14.83 -10.97 -7.95
CA TYR A 112 -14.65 -9.77 -8.77
C TYR A 112 -13.83 -10.05 -10.04
N TRP A 113 -13.14 -11.19 -10.12
CA TRP A 113 -12.23 -11.48 -11.23
C TRP A 113 -12.97 -11.75 -12.53
N ASN A 114 -12.65 -10.97 -13.56
CA ASN A 114 -13.20 -11.13 -14.89
C ASN A 114 -12.16 -11.73 -15.83
N ALA A 115 -12.24 -13.04 -16.01
CA ALA A 115 -11.42 -13.78 -16.97
C ALA A 115 -11.94 -13.72 -18.41
N ALA A 116 -13.10 -13.09 -18.65
CA ALA A 116 -13.73 -13.06 -19.97
C ALA A 116 -13.25 -11.89 -20.85
N THR A 117 -12.52 -10.92 -20.28
CA THR A 117 -11.92 -9.80 -21.01
C THR A 117 -10.46 -10.10 -21.37
N THR A 118 -9.94 -9.41 -22.38
CA THR A 118 -8.50 -9.41 -22.71
C THR A 118 -8.03 -7.95 -22.82
N PRO A 119 -7.17 -7.46 -21.89
CA PRO A 119 -6.63 -8.17 -20.74
C PRO A 119 -7.68 -8.52 -19.67
N LYS A 120 -7.38 -9.54 -18.86
CA LYS A 120 -8.19 -9.90 -17.69
C LYS A 120 -7.99 -8.86 -16.59
N GLY A 121 -8.97 -8.75 -15.71
CA GLY A 121 -8.90 -7.83 -14.57
C GLY A 121 -10.07 -7.98 -13.64
N TYR A 122 -9.99 -7.34 -12.49
CA TYR A 122 -11.11 -7.26 -11.57
C TYR A 122 -12.10 -6.20 -12.03
N ASP A 123 -13.39 -6.56 -12.03
CA ASP A 123 -14.50 -5.61 -12.18
C ASP A 123 -14.68 -4.82 -10.87
N SER A 124 -15.24 -3.62 -10.96
CA SER A 124 -15.54 -2.78 -9.79
C SER A 124 -16.51 -3.43 -8.80
N TYR A 125 -17.34 -4.37 -9.27
CA TYR A 125 -18.33 -5.07 -8.46
C TYR A 125 -18.30 -6.58 -8.70
N VAL A 126 -18.86 -7.36 -7.76
CA VAL A 126 -18.90 -8.81 -7.85
C VAL A 126 -19.68 -9.29 -9.08
N ARG A 127 -19.18 -10.33 -9.73
CA ARG A 127 -19.72 -10.90 -10.96
C ARG A 127 -20.80 -11.96 -10.67
N PRO A 128 -21.56 -12.41 -11.70
CA PRO A 128 -22.54 -13.47 -11.52
C PRO A 128 -21.92 -14.73 -10.90
N PRO A 129 -22.64 -15.42 -9.98
CA PRO A 129 -24.04 -15.20 -9.61
C PRO A 129 -24.26 -14.18 -8.48
N LEU A 130 -23.20 -13.59 -7.90
CA LEU A 130 -23.32 -12.71 -6.72
C LEU A 130 -23.72 -11.26 -7.06
N GLY A 131 -23.43 -10.83 -8.29
CA GLY A 131 -23.82 -9.52 -8.79
C GLY A 131 -23.72 -9.47 -10.31
N GLN A 132 -23.67 -8.27 -10.85
CA GLN A 132 -23.73 -7.98 -12.28
C GLN A 132 -22.34 -7.71 -12.91
N GLY A 133 -21.27 -7.70 -12.11
CA GLY A 133 -19.99 -7.14 -12.51
C GLY A 133 -20.04 -5.61 -12.57
N GLY A 134 -19.08 -4.99 -13.22
CA GLY A 134 -18.99 -3.54 -13.35
C GLY A 134 -17.80 -3.12 -14.19
N ASP A 135 -17.65 -1.81 -14.36
CA ASP A 135 -16.52 -1.22 -15.06
C ASP A 135 -15.18 -1.62 -14.44
N LYS A 136 -14.13 -1.68 -15.25
CA LYS A 136 -12.76 -1.86 -14.75
C LYS A 136 -12.07 -0.54 -14.58
N PHE A 137 -11.63 -0.29 -13.35
CA PHE A 137 -10.75 0.81 -13.02
C PHE A 137 -9.31 0.30 -12.94
N TYR A 138 -8.38 1.04 -13.55
CA TYR A 138 -6.98 0.62 -13.60
C TYR A 138 -6.33 0.74 -12.22
N ASP A 139 -6.61 1.83 -11.50
CA ASP A 139 -6.17 2.07 -10.12
C ASP A 139 -6.71 1.01 -9.14
N ASP A 140 -7.98 0.61 -9.24
CA ASP A 140 -8.54 -0.50 -8.44
C ASP A 140 -7.71 -1.79 -8.60
N ASN A 141 -7.32 -2.10 -9.84
CA ASN A 141 -6.50 -3.25 -10.14
C ASN A 141 -5.06 -3.06 -9.63
N GLU A 142 -4.50 -1.85 -9.72
CA GLU A 142 -3.16 -1.54 -9.19
C GLU A 142 -3.08 -1.72 -7.67
N TRP A 143 -4.08 -1.26 -6.91
CA TRP A 143 -4.14 -1.48 -5.46
C TRP A 143 -4.08 -2.96 -5.09
N ILE A 144 -4.81 -3.78 -5.84
CA ILE A 144 -4.81 -5.24 -5.67
C ILE A 144 -3.46 -5.82 -6.09
N GLY A 145 -2.86 -5.35 -7.18
CA GLY A 145 -1.52 -5.77 -7.61
C GLY A 145 -0.46 -5.51 -6.55
N LEU A 146 -0.47 -4.32 -5.96
CA LEU A 146 0.44 -3.95 -4.86
C LEU A 146 0.18 -4.79 -3.61
N HIS A 147 -1.08 -5.06 -3.27
CA HIS A 147 -1.44 -5.97 -2.19
C HIS A 147 -0.88 -7.38 -2.42
N LEU A 148 -1.07 -7.95 -3.61
CA LEU A 148 -0.61 -9.29 -3.96
C LEU A 148 0.93 -9.39 -3.98
N VAL A 149 1.62 -8.33 -4.40
CA VAL A 149 3.09 -8.24 -4.27
C VAL A 149 3.51 -8.26 -2.80
N GLN A 150 2.86 -7.46 -1.95
CA GLN A 150 3.16 -7.41 -0.52
C GLN A 150 2.92 -8.80 0.12
N HIS A 151 1.81 -9.44 -0.24
CA HIS A 151 1.49 -10.78 0.21
C HIS A 151 2.56 -11.80 -0.21
N HIS A 152 2.93 -11.83 -1.48
CA HIS A 152 4.01 -12.68 -1.98
C HIS A 152 5.32 -12.47 -1.22
N LYS A 153 5.70 -11.22 -0.92
CA LYS A 153 6.92 -10.93 -0.15
C LYS A 153 6.85 -11.44 1.29
N ARG A 154 5.66 -11.51 1.90
CA ARG A 154 5.47 -12.03 3.25
C ARG A 154 5.42 -13.56 3.29
N THR A 155 4.75 -14.19 2.34
CA THR A 155 4.39 -15.62 2.39
C THR A 155 5.13 -16.51 1.40
N GLY A 156 5.68 -15.92 0.33
CA GLY A 156 6.22 -16.66 -0.81
C GLY A 156 5.15 -17.13 -1.79
N ASP A 157 3.87 -16.74 -1.65
CA ASP A 157 2.79 -17.20 -2.51
C ASP A 157 3.01 -16.80 -3.99
N ARG A 158 3.31 -17.81 -4.82
CA ARG A 158 3.58 -17.61 -6.24
C ARG A 158 2.31 -17.32 -7.05
N ALA A 159 1.13 -17.72 -6.58
CA ALA A 159 -0.14 -17.43 -7.24
C ALA A 159 -0.48 -15.93 -7.14
N ALA A 160 -0.28 -15.33 -5.95
CA ALA A 160 -0.39 -13.88 -5.79
C ALA A 160 0.55 -13.12 -6.74
N LEU A 161 1.83 -13.52 -6.83
CA LEU A 161 2.76 -12.89 -7.77
C LEU A 161 2.33 -13.07 -9.24
N ALA A 162 1.83 -14.25 -9.62
CA ALA A 162 1.34 -14.48 -10.97
C ALA A 162 0.14 -13.57 -11.31
N ARG A 163 -0.82 -13.43 -10.39
CA ARG A 163 -1.97 -12.54 -10.54
C ARG A 163 -1.55 -11.07 -10.63
N ALA A 164 -0.57 -10.65 -9.84
CA ALA A 164 0.00 -9.29 -9.94
C ALA A 164 0.60 -9.00 -11.34
N ARG A 165 1.17 -9.99 -12.01
CA ARG A 165 1.66 -9.85 -13.40
C ARG A 165 0.51 -9.75 -14.42
N GLU A 166 -0.59 -10.48 -14.22
CA GLU A 166 -1.81 -10.35 -15.04
C GLU A 166 -2.40 -8.94 -14.91
N ILE A 167 -2.49 -8.43 -13.68
CA ILE A 167 -2.90 -7.03 -13.39
C ILE A 167 -1.99 -6.03 -14.11
N PHE A 168 -0.66 -6.20 -14.04
CA PHE A 168 0.23 -5.25 -14.70
C PHE A 168 0.06 -5.23 -16.22
N THR A 169 -0.31 -6.36 -16.83
CA THR A 169 -0.67 -6.41 -18.26
C THR A 169 -1.90 -5.56 -18.55
N LEU A 170 -2.92 -5.58 -17.68
CA LEU A 170 -4.07 -4.70 -17.79
C LEU A 170 -3.68 -3.22 -17.67
N VAL A 171 -2.83 -2.88 -16.70
CA VAL A 171 -2.38 -1.49 -16.47
C VAL A 171 -1.62 -0.95 -17.68
N ILE A 172 -0.72 -1.75 -18.29
CA ILE A 172 -0.05 -1.38 -19.54
C ILE A 172 -1.06 -1.10 -20.66
N HIS A 173 -2.12 -1.90 -20.75
CA HIS A 173 -3.15 -1.73 -21.76
C HIS A 173 -3.96 -0.43 -21.58
N GLY A 174 -4.03 0.10 -20.35
CA GLY A 174 -4.66 1.38 -20.07
C GLY A 174 -3.84 2.60 -20.49
N TRP A 175 -2.61 2.42 -20.97
CA TRP A 175 -1.77 3.52 -21.44
C TRP A 175 -2.33 4.16 -22.71
N ASP A 176 -2.50 5.48 -22.70
CA ASP A 176 -2.87 6.27 -23.87
C ASP A 176 -1.76 6.27 -24.92
N THR A 177 -2.04 5.68 -26.09
CA THR A 177 -1.08 5.58 -27.20
C THR A 177 -1.23 6.67 -28.26
N ASP A 178 -2.22 7.55 -28.14
CA ASP A 178 -2.41 8.62 -29.12
C ASP A 178 -1.45 9.80 -28.82
N PRO A 179 -0.46 10.07 -29.70
CA PRO A 179 0.51 11.13 -29.47
C PRO A 179 -0.07 12.54 -29.70
N THR A 180 -1.29 12.66 -30.21
CA THR A 180 -1.94 13.95 -30.48
C THR A 180 -2.65 14.52 -29.26
N HIS A 181 -2.94 13.68 -28.25
CA HIS A 181 -3.53 14.14 -27.01
C HIS A 181 -2.57 15.04 -26.23
N PRO A 182 -3.09 16.07 -25.53
CA PRO A 182 -2.28 16.88 -24.63
C PRO A 182 -1.67 15.98 -23.55
N CYS A 183 -0.41 16.24 -23.20
CA CYS A 183 0.36 15.38 -22.30
C CYS A 183 0.35 13.91 -22.78
N ALA A 184 0.78 13.66 -24.01
CA ALA A 184 0.75 12.34 -24.65
C ALA A 184 1.27 11.21 -23.73
N GLY A 185 0.50 10.13 -23.66
CA GLY A 185 0.71 9.06 -22.68
C GLY A 185 -0.19 9.18 -21.46
N GLY A 186 0.13 8.42 -20.42
CA GLY A 186 -0.64 8.35 -19.19
C GLY A 186 -1.65 7.21 -19.22
N VAL A 187 -1.80 6.52 -18.09
CA VAL A 187 -2.84 5.50 -17.93
C VAL A 187 -4.19 6.17 -17.70
N TYR A 188 -5.21 5.75 -18.44
CA TYR A 188 -6.59 6.15 -18.22
C TYR A 188 -7.08 5.73 -16.82
N TRP A 189 -8.15 6.37 -16.32
CA TRP A 189 -8.73 5.95 -15.04
C TRP A 189 -9.51 4.65 -15.14
N THR A 190 -10.33 4.52 -16.18
CA THR A 190 -11.26 3.40 -16.37
C THR A 190 -11.29 2.94 -17.82
N GLN A 191 -11.73 1.71 -18.03
CA GLN A 191 -12.08 1.19 -19.37
C GLN A 191 -13.45 1.69 -19.84
N ALA A 192 -14.23 2.28 -18.94
CA ALA A 192 -15.58 2.71 -19.24
C ALA A 192 -15.58 3.95 -20.16
N PRO A 193 -16.45 4.01 -21.17
CA PRO A 193 -16.42 5.05 -22.18
C PRO A 193 -16.81 6.45 -21.67
N TRP A 194 -17.34 6.54 -20.43
CA TRP A 194 -17.81 7.79 -19.84
C TRP A 194 -16.69 8.64 -19.21
N SER A 195 -15.48 8.10 -19.03
CA SER A 195 -14.29 8.88 -18.67
C SER A 195 -13.14 8.50 -19.57
N GLN A 196 -12.38 9.52 -19.96
CA GLN A 196 -11.16 9.40 -20.76
C GLN A 196 -10.03 10.19 -20.06
N ASP A 197 -10.14 10.31 -18.74
CA ASP A 197 -9.18 11.04 -17.92
C ASP A 197 -7.96 10.18 -17.68
N ARG A 198 -6.79 10.82 -17.70
CA ARG A 198 -5.51 10.20 -17.37
C ARG A 198 -5.08 10.78 -16.03
N ASN A 199 -4.92 9.91 -15.03
CA ASN A 199 -4.87 10.33 -13.64
C ASN A 199 -3.51 10.06 -13.02
N THR A 200 -3.08 10.89 -12.08
CA THR A 200 -1.93 10.57 -11.22
C THR A 200 -2.12 9.21 -10.53
N ILE A 201 -3.35 8.90 -10.11
CA ILE A 201 -3.65 7.66 -9.38
C ILE A 201 -3.65 6.39 -10.22
N SER A 202 -3.73 6.48 -11.55
CA SER A 202 -3.54 5.33 -12.45
C SER A 202 -2.09 5.19 -12.94
N ASN A 203 -1.22 6.15 -12.62
CA ASN A 203 0.18 6.14 -13.07
C ASN A 203 1.14 5.86 -11.90
N GLY A 204 0.89 6.45 -10.73
CA GLY A 204 1.73 6.27 -9.53
C GLY A 204 1.75 4.81 -9.04
N PRO A 205 0.62 4.21 -8.66
CA PRO A 205 0.57 2.81 -8.22
C PRO A 205 0.97 1.83 -9.33
N GLY A 206 0.64 2.11 -10.59
CA GLY A 206 1.17 1.40 -11.76
C GLY A 206 2.71 1.41 -11.80
N ALA A 207 3.34 2.56 -11.56
CA ALA A 207 4.80 2.67 -11.47
C ALA A 207 5.37 1.90 -10.27
N GLU A 208 4.72 1.96 -9.10
CA GLU A 208 5.09 1.15 -7.94
C GLU A 208 5.04 -0.35 -8.25
N LEU A 209 3.94 -0.81 -8.85
CA LEU A 209 3.71 -2.21 -9.19
C LEU A 209 4.77 -2.72 -10.18
N GLY A 210 5.04 -1.96 -11.24
CA GLY A 210 6.09 -2.29 -12.20
C GLY A 210 7.48 -2.33 -11.56
N ALA A 211 7.81 -1.38 -10.69
CA ALA A 211 9.10 -1.36 -10.03
C ALA A 211 9.26 -2.55 -9.06
N HIS A 212 8.22 -2.91 -8.31
CA HIS A 212 8.20 -4.12 -7.48
C HIS A 212 8.37 -5.40 -8.32
N LEU A 213 7.62 -5.54 -9.42
CA LEU A 213 7.72 -6.70 -10.29
C LEU A 213 9.13 -6.82 -10.90
N TYR A 214 9.75 -5.71 -11.28
CA TYR A 214 11.16 -5.73 -11.71
C TYR A 214 12.10 -6.16 -10.58
N LEU A 215 11.95 -5.64 -9.36
CA LEU A 215 12.79 -6.02 -8.22
C LEU A 215 12.69 -7.51 -7.90
N LEU A 216 11.50 -8.10 -8.06
CA LEU A 216 11.25 -9.52 -7.81
C LEU A 216 11.69 -10.46 -8.95
N THR A 217 11.63 -9.99 -10.20
CA THR A 217 11.77 -10.88 -11.38
C THR A 217 12.95 -10.57 -12.28
N ARG A 218 13.46 -9.34 -12.21
CA ARG A 218 14.46 -8.74 -13.10
C ARG A 218 14.07 -8.65 -14.58
N ASP A 219 12.78 -8.86 -14.90
CA ASP A 219 12.27 -8.61 -16.25
C ASP A 219 12.20 -7.10 -16.52
N ARG A 220 13.00 -6.65 -17.49
CA ARG A 220 13.18 -5.24 -17.85
C ARG A 220 11.90 -4.60 -18.42
N THR A 221 10.93 -5.38 -18.86
CA THR A 221 9.63 -4.88 -19.31
C THR A 221 8.94 -4.11 -18.19
N TYR A 222 8.95 -4.66 -16.97
CA TYR A 222 8.36 -4.01 -15.80
C TYR A 222 9.05 -2.69 -15.46
N LEU A 223 10.39 -2.66 -15.49
CA LEU A 223 11.14 -1.43 -15.22
C LEU A 223 10.90 -0.35 -16.28
N THR A 224 10.79 -0.75 -17.55
CA THR A 224 10.54 0.17 -18.66
C THR A 224 9.21 0.88 -18.49
N TRP A 225 8.16 0.13 -18.18
CA TRP A 225 6.83 0.69 -17.95
C TRP A 225 6.74 1.47 -16.65
N ALA A 226 7.37 1.01 -15.57
CA ALA A 226 7.41 1.76 -14.32
C ALA A 226 8.05 3.15 -14.50
N LYS A 227 9.17 3.22 -15.21
CA LYS A 227 9.81 4.50 -15.55
C LYS A 227 8.92 5.38 -16.43
N ARG A 228 8.21 4.79 -17.39
CA ARG A 228 7.32 5.53 -18.31
C ARG A 228 6.15 6.18 -17.56
N MET A 229 5.44 5.41 -16.73
CA MET A 229 4.31 5.92 -15.93
C MET A 229 4.76 6.99 -14.93
N TYR A 230 5.88 6.74 -14.24
CA TYR A 230 6.48 7.73 -13.32
C TYR A 230 6.86 9.03 -14.03
N GLN A 231 7.54 8.92 -15.17
CA GLN A 231 8.01 10.09 -15.93
C GLN A 231 6.84 10.91 -16.47
N TRP A 232 5.78 10.27 -16.95
CA TRP A 232 4.59 11.00 -17.40
C TRP A 232 3.95 11.80 -16.26
N ALA A 233 3.78 11.19 -15.08
CA ALA A 233 3.24 11.93 -13.94
C ALA A 233 4.18 13.06 -13.47
N GLN A 234 5.50 12.86 -13.55
CA GLN A 234 6.50 13.92 -13.30
C GLN A 234 6.36 15.09 -14.27
N ASP A 235 6.20 14.81 -15.57
CA ASP A 235 6.20 15.84 -16.60
C ASP A 235 4.86 16.58 -16.70
N CYS A 236 3.76 15.86 -16.47
CA CYS A 236 2.42 16.35 -16.75
C CYS A 236 1.66 16.78 -15.50
N MET A 237 1.83 16.08 -14.37
CA MET A 237 0.99 16.26 -13.18
C MET A 237 1.71 16.96 -12.01
N LEU A 238 3.04 17.01 -12.00
CA LEU A 238 3.78 17.71 -10.95
C LEU A 238 3.56 19.23 -11.06
N ALA A 239 2.90 19.80 -10.06
CA ALA A 239 2.63 21.23 -10.01
C ALA A 239 3.87 22.03 -9.56
N PRO A 240 3.92 23.35 -9.85
CA PRO A 240 5.04 24.21 -9.43
C PRO A 240 5.30 24.26 -7.91
N ASN A 241 4.30 23.92 -7.08
CA ASN A 241 4.45 23.86 -5.62
C ASN A 241 5.06 22.53 -5.12
N GLY A 242 5.44 21.62 -6.01
CA GLY A 242 6.06 20.33 -5.66
C GLY A 242 5.08 19.23 -5.25
N LEU A 243 3.79 19.41 -5.52
CA LEU A 243 2.72 18.42 -5.30
C LEU A 243 2.07 18.05 -6.64
N TYR A 244 1.50 16.86 -6.75
CA TYR A 244 0.82 16.38 -7.94
C TYR A 244 -0.65 16.78 -7.97
N TRP A 245 -1.09 17.25 -9.13
CA TRP A 245 -2.50 17.41 -9.51
C TRP A 245 -3.19 16.06 -9.69
N ASP A 246 -4.51 16.07 -9.90
CA ASP A 246 -5.32 14.86 -9.92
C ASP A 246 -5.31 14.17 -11.28
N HIS A 247 -5.78 14.85 -12.32
CA HIS A 247 -5.91 14.30 -13.65
C HIS A 247 -5.95 15.35 -14.76
N ILE A 248 -5.87 14.87 -16.00
CA ILE A 248 -6.03 15.64 -17.23
C ILE A 248 -7.02 14.93 -18.17
N ASP A 249 -7.96 15.70 -18.71
CA ASP A 249 -8.89 15.23 -19.74
C ASP A 249 -8.22 15.20 -21.14
N LEU A 250 -8.94 14.78 -22.18
CA LEU A 250 -8.42 14.80 -23.56
C LEU A 250 -8.41 16.20 -24.20
N ALA A 251 -9.09 17.18 -23.60
CA ALA A 251 -9.04 18.59 -24.03
C ALA A 251 -7.81 19.33 -23.47
N GLY A 252 -7.10 18.73 -22.50
CA GLY A 252 -5.93 19.30 -21.85
C GLY A 252 -6.26 20.09 -20.59
N THR A 253 -7.49 20.00 -20.09
CA THR A 253 -7.90 20.60 -18.82
C THR A 253 -7.33 19.77 -17.68
N ILE A 254 -6.54 20.41 -16.81
CA ILE A 254 -6.01 19.77 -15.61
C ILE A 254 -6.93 20.07 -14.43
N GLU A 255 -7.41 19.02 -13.76
CA GLU A 255 -8.04 19.12 -12.45
C GLU A 255 -6.95 19.20 -11.37
N LYS A 256 -6.89 20.35 -10.70
CA LYS A 256 -5.72 20.74 -9.88
C LYS A 256 -5.85 20.33 -8.42
N THR A 257 -6.89 19.61 -8.04
CA THR A 257 -7.03 19.14 -6.66
C THR A 257 -5.84 18.27 -6.25
N GLN A 258 -5.28 18.56 -5.07
CA GLN A 258 -4.09 17.87 -4.54
C GLN A 258 -4.51 16.98 -3.38
N TRP A 259 -4.52 15.68 -3.64
CA TRP A 259 -4.89 14.65 -2.67
C TRP A 259 -3.65 13.97 -2.06
N THR A 260 -3.72 13.58 -0.79
CA THR A 260 -2.59 12.95 -0.06
C THR A 260 -2.08 11.69 -0.76
N TYR A 261 -2.98 10.83 -1.24
CA TYR A 261 -2.62 9.58 -1.91
C TYR A 261 -1.80 9.76 -3.19
N ASN A 262 -2.11 10.75 -4.05
CA ASN A 262 -1.34 11.09 -5.26
C ASN A 262 0.10 11.44 -4.91
N GLN A 263 0.31 12.12 -3.77
CA GLN A 263 1.66 12.46 -3.30
C GLN A 263 2.39 11.23 -2.78
N GLY A 264 1.67 10.37 -2.06
CA GLY A 264 2.18 9.10 -1.56
C GLY A 264 2.67 8.19 -2.67
N VAL A 265 1.83 7.92 -3.67
CA VAL A 265 2.17 6.94 -4.71
C VAL A 265 3.36 7.39 -5.57
N MET A 266 3.49 8.70 -5.79
CA MET A 266 4.61 9.22 -6.56
C MET A 266 5.92 9.18 -5.76
N LEU A 267 5.90 9.49 -4.46
CA LEU A 267 7.11 9.36 -3.65
C LEU A 267 7.50 7.88 -3.44
N GLY A 268 6.52 6.98 -3.31
CA GLY A 268 6.73 5.53 -3.23
C GLY A 268 7.35 4.96 -4.51
N ALA A 269 6.79 5.30 -5.67
CA ALA A 269 7.33 4.94 -6.96
C ALA A 269 8.77 5.45 -7.15
N GLY A 270 9.07 6.67 -6.72
CA GLY A 270 10.43 7.21 -6.75
C GLY A 270 11.41 6.39 -5.90
N VAL A 271 11.04 5.99 -4.70
CA VAL A 271 11.87 5.11 -3.85
C VAL A 271 12.11 3.75 -4.51
N LEU A 272 11.07 3.16 -5.07
CA LEU A 272 11.16 1.86 -5.75
C LEU A 272 12.03 1.92 -7.00
N LEU A 273 11.93 2.98 -7.80
CA LEU A 273 12.78 3.21 -8.96
C LEU A 273 14.24 3.49 -8.56
N TYR A 274 14.48 4.20 -7.47
CA TYR A 274 15.83 4.33 -6.89
C TYR A 274 16.40 2.94 -6.54
N LYS A 275 15.66 2.09 -5.84
CA LYS A 275 16.10 0.73 -5.50
C LYS A 275 16.31 -0.14 -6.74
N ALA A 276 15.49 0.03 -7.77
CA ALA A 276 15.58 -0.73 -9.01
C ALA A 276 16.79 -0.33 -9.88
N THR A 277 17.24 0.92 -9.81
CA THR A 277 18.19 1.49 -10.78
C THR A 277 19.50 1.98 -10.18
N GLY A 278 19.52 2.30 -8.88
CA GLY A 278 20.61 3.04 -8.24
C GLY A 278 20.64 4.54 -8.58
N ASP A 279 19.69 5.05 -9.38
CA ASP A 279 19.68 6.47 -9.77
C ASP A 279 19.13 7.34 -8.63
N HIS A 280 20.04 8.09 -8.01
CA HIS A 280 19.73 8.99 -6.90
C HIS A 280 18.78 10.14 -7.26
N ARG A 281 18.49 10.40 -8.54
CA ARG A 281 17.44 11.37 -8.93
C ARG A 281 16.08 11.00 -8.35
N TYR A 282 15.66 9.75 -8.50
CA TYR A 282 14.36 9.30 -7.99
C TYR A 282 14.24 9.43 -6.47
N LEU A 283 15.33 9.20 -5.73
CA LEU A 283 15.34 9.40 -4.28
C LEU A 283 15.24 10.89 -3.91
N ARG A 284 15.89 11.79 -4.67
CA ARG A 284 15.76 13.25 -4.45
C ARG A 284 14.34 13.71 -4.72
N ASP A 285 13.72 13.23 -5.80
CA ASP A 285 12.34 13.56 -6.16
C ASP A 285 11.37 13.10 -5.05
N ALA A 286 11.49 11.84 -4.61
CA ALA A 286 10.68 11.30 -3.50
C ALA A 286 10.82 12.13 -2.22
N LYS A 287 12.05 12.55 -1.86
CA LYS A 287 12.28 13.42 -0.70
C LYS A 287 11.68 14.82 -0.87
N SER A 288 11.71 15.36 -2.08
CA SER A 288 11.10 16.66 -2.40
C SER A 288 9.59 16.62 -2.19
N VAL A 289 8.92 15.61 -2.75
CA VAL A 289 7.47 15.40 -2.62
C VAL A 289 7.10 15.11 -1.16
N ALA A 290 7.88 14.30 -0.44
CA ALA A 290 7.66 14.07 0.99
C ALA A 290 7.73 15.37 1.80
N ASN A 291 8.72 16.22 1.55
CA ASN A 291 8.86 17.51 2.22
C ASN A 291 7.70 18.46 1.90
N ALA A 292 7.34 18.59 0.62
CA ALA A 292 6.23 19.44 0.18
C ALA A 292 4.90 18.96 0.77
N SER A 293 4.63 17.66 0.71
CA SER A 293 3.37 17.09 1.21
C SER A 293 3.25 17.17 2.73
N LEU A 294 4.33 16.94 3.50
CA LEU A 294 4.31 17.14 4.95
C LEU A 294 4.11 18.60 5.35
N ALA A 295 4.67 19.54 4.58
CA ALA A 295 4.47 20.96 4.82
C ALA A 295 3.02 21.38 4.51
N PHE A 296 2.42 20.81 3.47
CA PHE A 296 1.06 21.13 3.04
C PHE A 296 0.00 20.49 3.94
N TYR A 297 0.05 19.16 4.16
CA TYR A 297 -0.92 18.44 4.99
C TYR A 297 -0.53 18.45 6.48
N ASN A 298 -0.28 19.64 7.02
CA ASN A 298 0.20 19.84 8.38
C ASN A 298 -0.91 20.14 9.41
N THR A 299 -2.17 20.21 8.98
CA THR A 299 -3.33 20.46 9.85
C THR A 299 -4.32 19.29 9.87
N ARG A 300 -5.07 19.20 10.97
CA ARG A 300 -6.16 18.23 11.11
C ARG A 300 -7.23 18.41 10.04
N GLU A 301 -7.59 19.64 9.71
CA GLU A 301 -8.62 19.96 8.71
C GLU A 301 -8.25 19.44 7.32
N LEU A 302 -7.01 19.67 6.88
CA LEU A 302 -6.53 19.18 5.59
C LEU A 302 -6.48 17.66 5.54
N LEU A 303 -6.03 17.00 6.61
CA LEU A 303 -6.06 15.54 6.69
C LEU A 303 -7.49 14.99 6.73
N ALA A 304 -8.41 15.64 7.42
CA ALA A 304 -9.82 15.23 7.47
C ALA A 304 -10.48 15.33 6.09
N LYS A 305 -10.18 16.38 5.30
CA LYS A 305 -10.69 16.55 3.93
C LYS A 305 -10.31 15.39 3.00
N ASN A 306 -9.17 14.74 3.22
CA ASN A 306 -8.70 13.60 2.41
C ASN A 306 -9.32 12.26 2.85
N GLY A 307 -9.82 12.15 4.09
CA GLY A 307 -10.24 10.88 4.67
C GLY A 307 -9.08 9.94 5.03
N ALA A 308 -9.37 8.94 5.86
CA ALA A 308 -8.39 7.98 6.34
C ALA A 308 -7.82 7.09 5.24
N ALA A 309 -8.62 6.76 4.22
CA ALA A 309 -8.16 5.92 3.12
C ALA A 309 -6.99 6.57 2.35
N PHE A 310 -7.12 7.83 1.94
CA PHE A 310 -6.07 8.50 1.18
C PHE A 310 -4.84 8.78 2.06
N ASN A 311 -5.07 9.19 3.30
CA ASN A 311 -4.00 9.41 4.27
C ASN A 311 -3.22 8.13 4.56
N SER A 312 -3.88 6.97 4.61
CA SER A 312 -3.21 5.69 4.85
C SER A 312 -2.23 5.34 3.73
N ILE A 313 -2.60 5.58 2.47
CA ILE A 313 -1.74 5.38 1.29
C ILE A 313 -0.54 6.32 1.33
N TRP A 314 -0.77 7.60 1.66
CA TRP A 314 0.31 8.57 1.83
C TRP A 314 1.28 8.19 2.93
N PHE A 315 0.78 7.84 4.12
CA PHE A 315 1.61 7.42 5.24
C PHE A 315 2.39 6.14 4.91
N LYS A 316 1.75 5.12 4.33
CA LYS A 316 2.44 3.89 3.91
C LYS A 316 3.64 4.20 3.00
N ASN A 317 3.47 5.12 2.07
CA ASN A 317 4.54 5.53 1.17
C ASN A 317 5.64 6.37 1.85
N LEU A 318 5.30 7.21 2.84
CA LEU A 318 6.32 7.84 3.69
C LEU A 318 7.14 6.79 4.45
N LEU A 319 6.55 5.67 4.88
CA LEU A 319 7.28 4.56 5.49
C LEU A 319 8.17 3.81 4.48
N ILE A 320 7.76 3.71 3.21
CA ILE A 320 8.61 3.19 2.13
C ILE A 320 9.86 4.08 1.98
N LEU A 321 9.71 5.40 1.95
CA LEU A 321 10.84 6.33 1.94
C LEU A 321 11.69 6.22 3.22
N ASP A 322 11.05 6.07 4.37
CA ASP A 322 11.72 5.89 5.66
C ASP A 322 12.67 4.68 5.68
N SER A 323 12.37 3.64 4.89
CA SER A 323 13.18 2.43 4.79
C SER A 323 14.57 2.66 4.15
N VAL A 324 14.74 3.74 3.38
CA VAL A 324 16.00 4.08 2.69
C VAL A 324 16.56 5.46 3.07
N SER A 325 15.71 6.37 3.52
CA SER A 325 16.06 7.72 3.98
C SER A 325 15.27 8.06 5.24
N PRO A 326 15.66 7.47 6.39
CA PRO A 326 15.10 7.75 7.71
C PRO A 326 14.75 9.21 8.01
N ASP A 327 13.49 9.50 8.38
CA ASP A 327 13.07 10.80 8.93
C ASP A 327 11.98 10.65 10.00
N PRO A 328 12.21 11.11 11.25
CA PRO A 328 11.23 10.95 12.34
C PRO A 328 9.90 11.69 12.09
N ARG A 329 9.87 12.69 11.20
CA ARG A 329 8.63 13.42 10.87
C ARG A 329 7.57 12.52 10.26
N TYR A 330 7.97 11.48 9.53
CA TYR A 330 7.06 10.57 8.83
C TYR A 330 6.18 9.80 9.82
N ARG A 331 6.81 9.10 10.76
CA ARG A 331 6.11 8.34 11.80
C ARG A 331 5.39 9.26 12.77
N LYS A 332 5.96 10.44 13.10
CA LYS A 332 5.31 11.43 13.97
C LYS A 332 3.99 11.96 13.38
N ALA A 333 3.96 12.32 12.10
CA ALA A 333 2.75 12.78 11.43
C ALA A 333 1.67 11.68 11.42
N MET A 334 2.07 10.45 11.09
CA MET A 334 1.19 9.28 11.09
C MET A 334 0.61 8.98 12.49
N GLN A 335 1.44 9.00 13.53
CA GLN A 335 1.01 8.79 14.91
C GLN A 335 0.06 9.89 15.38
N SER A 336 0.36 11.17 15.06
CA SER A 336 -0.49 12.30 15.44
C SER A 336 -1.90 12.17 14.84
N TYR A 337 -2.00 11.77 13.58
CA TYR A 337 -3.29 11.52 12.93
C TYR A 337 -4.02 10.32 13.57
N ALA A 338 -3.29 9.24 13.86
CA ALA A 338 -3.84 8.05 14.49
C ALA A 338 -4.38 8.32 15.90
N ASP A 339 -3.70 9.15 16.69
CA ASP A 339 -4.14 9.53 18.04
C ASP A 339 -5.36 10.46 18.01
N ASP A 340 -5.38 11.45 17.11
CA ASP A 340 -6.50 12.36 16.94
C ASP A 340 -7.77 11.60 16.51
N THR A 341 -7.67 10.74 15.49
CA THR A 341 -8.81 9.95 14.99
C THR A 341 -9.31 8.95 16.02
N TRP A 342 -8.42 8.27 16.75
CA TRP A 342 -8.78 7.37 17.85
C TRP A 342 -9.56 8.07 18.97
N THR A 343 -9.20 9.32 19.26
CA THR A 343 -9.78 10.09 20.37
C THR A 343 -11.06 10.81 19.96
N THR A 344 -11.15 11.30 18.72
CA THR A 344 -12.18 12.26 18.32
C THR A 344 -13.23 11.68 17.37
N LEU A 345 -12.91 10.64 16.60
CA LEU A 345 -13.83 10.09 15.58
C LEU A 345 -14.32 8.68 15.89
N ARG A 346 -13.62 7.96 16.78
CA ARG A 346 -13.96 6.59 17.16
C ARG A 346 -15.14 6.58 18.14
N ASP A 347 -16.16 5.79 17.83
CA ASP A 347 -17.16 5.38 18.80
C ASP A 347 -16.57 4.30 19.73
N PRO A 348 -16.49 4.54 21.05
CA PRO A 348 -15.90 3.59 21.99
C PRO A 348 -16.67 2.27 22.15
N ALA A 349 -17.97 2.23 21.84
CA ALA A 349 -18.78 1.03 21.96
C ALA A 349 -18.59 0.07 20.78
N THR A 350 -18.35 0.60 19.58
CA THR A 350 -18.26 -0.17 18.34
C THR A 350 -16.85 -0.26 17.77
N ASN A 351 -15.94 0.64 18.17
CA ASN A 351 -14.65 0.88 17.53
C ASN A 351 -14.74 1.32 16.06
N LEU A 352 -15.91 1.76 15.60
CA LEU A 352 -16.08 2.36 14.28
C LEU A 352 -15.76 3.86 14.32
N TYR A 353 -15.34 4.40 13.18
CA TYR A 353 -14.92 5.79 13.04
C TYR A 353 -15.91 6.54 12.15
N LYS A 354 -16.45 7.65 12.66
CA LYS A 354 -17.41 8.50 11.95
C LYS A 354 -16.73 9.75 11.41
N PHE A 355 -16.52 9.80 10.10
CA PHE A 355 -15.87 10.93 9.40
C PHE A 355 -16.85 11.98 8.89
N ARG A 356 -18.09 11.57 8.63
CA ARG A 356 -19.18 12.42 8.14
C ARG A 356 -20.52 11.93 8.69
N GLU A 357 -21.55 12.76 8.55
CA GLU A 357 -22.92 12.33 8.86
C GLU A 357 -23.38 11.21 7.92
N GLY A 358 -24.21 10.30 8.44
CA GLY A 358 -24.67 9.09 7.73
C GLY A 358 -23.94 7.80 8.14
N PRO A 359 -24.08 6.73 7.34
CA PRO A 359 -23.38 5.47 7.51
C PRO A 359 -21.86 5.62 7.54
N VAL A 360 -21.17 4.72 8.24
CA VAL A 360 -19.71 4.65 8.24
C VAL A 360 -19.21 3.78 7.08
N GLU A 361 -18.21 4.27 6.35
CA GLU A 361 -17.72 3.63 5.13
C GLU A 361 -16.61 2.61 5.42
N LEU A 362 -16.66 1.45 4.76
CA LEU A 362 -15.64 0.41 4.87
C LEU A 362 -14.25 0.96 4.50
N LEU A 363 -14.22 1.81 3.47
CA LEU A 363 -13.00 2.41 2.94
C LEU A 363 -12.24 3.20 4.03
N GLN A 364 -12.95 4.01 4.82
CA GLN A 364 -12.33 4.79 5.89
C GLN A 364 -11.93 3.93 7.09
N GLN A 365 -12.76 2.94 7.46
CA GLN A 365 -12.41 2.01 8.55
C GLN A 365 -11.11 1.27 8.23
N SER A 366 -10.99 0.83 6.98
CA SER A 366 -9.83 0.10 6.46
C SER A 366 -8.57 0.97 6.50
N GLY A 367 -8.66 2.24 6.11
CA GLY A 367 -7.54 3.18 6.20
C GLY A 367 -7.01 3.34 7.64
N ILE A 368 -7.90 3.48 8.64
CA ILE A 368 -7.49 3.57 10.05
C ILE A 368 -6.84 2.26 10.54
N ALA A 369 -7.39 1.11 10.16
CA ALA A 369 -6.81 -0.18 10.51
C ALA A 369 -5.38 -0.34 9.93
N GLN A 370 -5.16 0.05 8.67
CA GLN A 370 -3.84 0.08 8.04
C GLN A 370 -2.87 1.01 8.81
N ILE A 371 -3.30 2.22 9.15
CA ILE A 371 -2.47 3.20 9.86
C ILE A 371 -1.98 2.66 11.20
N HIS A 372 -2.88 2.16 12.04
CA HIS A 372 -2.47 1.57 13.33
C HIS A 372 -1.60 0.33 13.14
N ALA A 373 -1.90 -0.53 12.16
CA ALA A 373 -1.10 -1.73 11.92
C ALA A 373 0.34 -1.39 11.53
N LEU A 374 0.54 -0.44 10.62
CA LEU A 374 1.86 -0.03 10.15
C LEU A 374 2.66 0.77 11.22
N LEU A 375 2.00 1.50 12.12
CA LEU A 375 2.65 2.11 13.29
C LEU A 375 3.16 1.06 14.29
N ALA A 376 2.51 -0.11 14.34
CA ALA A 376 2.94 -1.24 15.15
C ALA A 376 4.12 -2.02 14.54
N TRP A 377 4.46 -1.77 13.27
CA TRP A 377 5.64 -2.38 12.66
C TRP A 377 6.92 -1.71 13.15
N PRO A 378 7.98 -2.49 13.43
CA PRO A 378 9.30 -1.95 13.67
C PRO A 378 9.85 -1.37 12.35
N ARG A 379 10.58 -0.26 12.45
CA ARG A 379 11.18 0.42 11.29
C ARG A 379 11.98 -0.51 10.38
N SER A 380 12.67 -1.49 10.97
CA SER A 380 13.46 -2.50 10.24
C SER A 380 12.64 -3.35 9.26
N LYS A 381 11.31 -3.38 9.39
CA LYS A 381 10.41 -4.10 8.47
C LYS A 381 9.86 -3.23 7.34
N TYR A 382 10.09 -1.92 7.31
CA TYR A 382 9.58 -1.07 6.23
C TYR A 382 10.17 -1.39 4.86
N GLY A 383 11.34 -2.02 4.79
CA GLY A 383 11.87 -2.59 3.55
C GLY A 383 10.97 -3.67 2.92
N LEU A 384 10.05 -4.28 3.67
CA LEU A 384 9.04 -5.21 3.13
C LEU A 384 7.93 -4.49 2.37
N LEU A 385 7.73 -3.19 2.61
CA LEU A 385 6.82 -2.35 1.83
C LEU A 385 7.46 -1.89 0.51
N ALA A 386 8.81 -1.86 0.47
CA ALA A 386 9.62 -1.26 -0.61
C ALA A 386 10.32 -2.27 -1.53
#